data_AF-A0A538ES60-F1
#
_entry.id   AF-A0A538ES60-F1
#
_cell.length_a   1.000
_cell.length_b   1.000
_cell.length_c   1.000
_cell.angle_alpha   90.00
_cell.angle_beta   90.00
_cell.angle_gamma   90.00
#
_symmetry.space_group_name_H-M   'P 1'
#
loop_
_entity.id
_entity.type
_entity.pdbx_description
1 polymer ?
#
loop_
_entity_poly.entity_id
_entity_poly.type
_entity_poly.pdbx_seq_one_letter_code
_entity_poly.pdbx_strand_id
1 'polypeptide(L)'
;MPVPADQQTAAEPVYPHTLTGTLAARNRNTIKRNLVALPVYTLMLGFLALLGYAAISAGVQPIGGDRNTIVPRLLDSAFPAWSSGLALAAIGVGAMVPAAIMSIGSANLFTRDIYRVFIRPDATPAREARVSRTASLTTKLGALLVIALFNTQFAIDMQLVGGVLILQTLPAFALGLRSAWAHRWALAGGLVAGLITGLLMLYQIPQLGGADGHTVLRAHFGGSAWPLSHLGLHTSAAVYAGVLALVVNLVVTVVATPVLHRRAARRRGSGGTPPRSDRP
;
A
#
# COMPACT_ATOMS: atom_id res chain seq x y z
N MET A 1 29.57 15.35 -5.98
CA MET A 1 29.77 13.92 -6.33
C MET A 1 28.42 13.38 -6.78
N PRO A 2 28.19 13.15 -8.07
CA PRO A 2 26.86 12.82 -8.58
C PRO A 2 26.52 11.37 -8.19
N VAL A 3 25.42 11.21 -7.46
CA VAL A 3 24.86 9.90 -7.15
C VAL A 3 24.47 9.24 -8.48
N PRO A 4 24.95 8.02 -8.78
CA PRO A 4 24.60 7.36 -10.02
C PRO A 4 23.08 7.17 -10.09
N ALA A 5 22.53 7.37 -11.30
CA ALA A 5 21.10 7.41 -11.58
C ALA A 5 20.42 6.02 -11.51
N ASP A 6 21.03 5.05 -10.85
CA ASP A 6 20.53 3.70 -10.54
C ASP A 6 19.83 3.62 -9.18
N GLN A 7 20.07 4.56 -8.26
CA GLN A 7 19.53 4.52 -6.90
C GLN A 7 18.13 5.16 -6.72
N GLN A 8 17.65 5.97 -7.68
CA GLN A 8 16.38 6.71 -7.54
C GLN A 8 15.11 5.91 -7.87
N THR A 9 15.21 4.66 -8.35
CA THR A 9 14.05 3.86 -8.82
C THR A 9 13.65 2.71 -7.87
N ALA A 10 14.10 2.72 -6.62
CA ALA A 10 14.03 1.54 -5.74
C ALA A 10 12.76 1.39 -4.89
N ALA A 11 11.87 2.39 -4.82
CA ALA A 11 10.71 2.34 -3.92
C ALA A 11 9.43 1.75 -4.55
N GLU A 12 9.22 1.94 -5.86
CA GLU A 12 8.02 1.46 -6.58
C GLU A 12 7.99 -0.05 -6.93
N PRO A 13 9.13 -0.78 -7.07
CA PRO A 13 9.14 -2.22 -7.31
C PRO A 13 8.60 -3.07 -6.14
N VAL A 14 8.34 -2.48 -4.97
CA VAL A 14 7.88 -3.19 -3.77
C VAL A 14 6.48 -3.76 -3.97
N TYR A 15 5.69 -3.18 -4.88
CA TYR A 15 4.34 -3.65 -5.16
C TYR A 15 4.35 -4.80 -6.20
N PRO A 16 3.75 -5.96 -5.89
CA PRO A 16 3.74 -7.10 -6.81
C PRO A 16 3.01 -6.82 -8.13
N HIS A 17 2.09 -5.85 -8.14
CA HIS A 17 1.36 -5.44 -9.34
C HIS A 17 2.18 -4.53 -10.27
N THR A 18 3.20 -3.82 -9.77
CA THR A 18 4.10 -3.00 -10.60
C THR A 18 5.26 -3.83 -11.17
N LEU A 19 5.69 -4.88 -10.45
CA LEU A 19 6.72 -5.84 -10.87
C LEU A 19 6.45 -6.50 -12.23
N THR A 20 5.20 -6.82 -12.54
CA THR A 20 4.86 -7.44 -13.83
C THR A 20 5.06 -6.44 -14.98
N GLY A 21 4.73 -5.17 -14.76
CA GLY A 21 4.93 -4.09 -15.74
C GLY A 21 6.40 -3.73 -15.95
N THR A 22 7.21 -3.77 -14.88
CA THR A 22 8.65 -3.48 -14.99
C THR A 22 9.41 -4.63 -15.66
N LEU A 23 9.06 -5.88 -15.39
CA LEU A 23 9.67 -7.05 -16.03
C LEU A 23 9.27 -7.20 -17.51
N ALA A 24 8.12 -6.68 -17.91
CA ALA A 24 7.67 -6.64 -19.31
C ALA A 24 8.22 -5.43 -20.09
N ALA A 25 8.92 -4.49 -19.42
CA ALA A 25 9.42 -3.29 -20.06
C ALA A 25 10.59 -3.59 -21.02
N ARG A 26 10.54 -2.99 -22.22
CA ARG A 26 11.55 -3.20 -23.27
C ARG A 26 12.98 -2.85 -22.82
N ASN A 27 13.15 -1.79 -22.05
CA ASN A 27 14.45 -1.37 -21.51
C ASN A 27 14.28 -0.42 -20.32
N ARG A 28 15.40 -0.12 -19.65
CA ARG A 28 15.48 0.79 -18.50
C ARG A 28 15.05 2.23 -18.83
N ASN A 29 15.30 2.70 -20.06
CA ASN A 29 14.90 4.05 -20.47
C ASN A 29 13.38 4.19 -20.57
N THR A 30 12.66 3.14 -20.97
CA THR A 30 11.19 3.10 -20.95
C THR A 30 10.67 3.29 -19.53
N ILE A 31 11.27 2.61 -18.55
CA ILE A 31 10.90 2.75 -17.14
C ILE A 31 11.15 4.20 -16.69
N LYS A 32 12.34 4.77 -16.93
CA LYS A 32 12.64 6.15 -16.55
C LYS A 32 11.69 7.16 -17.18
N ARG A 33 11.37 7.01 -18.47
CA ARG A 33 10.43 7.91 -19.17
C ARG A 33 9.02 7.83 -18.57
N ASN A 34 8.59 6.64 -18.18
CA ASN A 34 7.31 6.45 -17.49
C ASN A 34 7.33 7.11 -16.10
N LEU A 35 8.42 6.97 -15.35
CA LEU A 35 8.57 7.59 -14.02
C LEU A 35 8.57 9.13 -14.08
N VAL A 36 9.18 9.72 -15.11
CA VAL A 36 9.17 11.18 -15.32
C VAL A 36 7.76 11.70 -15.62
N ALA A 37 6.83 10.84 -16.07
CA ALA A 37 5.43 11.21 -16.27
C ALA A 37 4.59 11.17 -14.98
N LEU A 38 5.06 10.53 -13.90
CA LEU A 38 4.33 10.44 -12.62
C LEU A 38 3.85 11.80 -12.07
N PRO A 39 4.65 12.88 -12.08
CA PRO A 39 4.19 14.20 -11.63
C PRO A 39 3.03 14.75 -12.46
N VAL A 40 2.97 14.43 -13.75
CA VAL A 40 1.84 14.83 -14.62
C VAL A 40 0.56 14.13 -14.18
N TYR A 41 0.63 12.86 -13.78
CA TYR A 41 -0.52 12.16 -13.21
C TYR A 41 -0.98 12.80 -11.89
N THR A 42 -0.06 13.23 -11.02
CA THR A 42 -0.43 13.97 -9.79
C THR A 42 -1.13 15.29 -10.12
N LEU A 43 -0.68 16.00 -11.15
CA LEU A 43 -1.35 17.22 -11.62
C LEU A 43 -2.78 16.93 -12.12
N MET A 44 -2.99 15.82 -12.83
CA MET A 44 -4.32 15.38 -13.26
C MET A 44 -5.26 15.10 -12.09
N LEU A 45 -4.77 14.49 -11.01
CA LEU A 45 -5.55 14.33 -9.77
C LEU A 45 -5.94 15.67 -9.15
N GLY A 46 -5.06 16.68 -9.25
CA GLY A 46 -5.38 18.05 -8.86
C GLY A 46 -6.54 18.63 -9.65
N PHE A 47 -6.58 18.44 -10.97
CA PHE A 47 -7.71 18.87 -11.79
C PHE A 47 -9.00 18.12 -11.45
N LEU A 48 -8.92 16.82 -11.12
CA LEU A 48 -10.08 16.06 -10.66
C LEU A 48 -10.64 16.63 -9.33
N ALA A 49 -9.77 17.07 -8.42
CA ALA A 49 -10.19 17.74 -7.20
C ALA A 49 -10.87 19.10 -7.48
N LEU A 50 -10.33 19.89 -8.41
CA LEU A 50 -10.95 21.13 -8.88
C LEU A 50 -12.32 20.89 -9.51
N LEU A 51 -12.50 19.79 -10.23
CA LEU A 51 -13.80 19.39 -10.79
C LEU A 51 -14.82 19.10 -9.68
N GLY A 52 -14.41 18.46 -8.60
CA GLY A 52 -15.24 18.27 -7.40
C GLY A 52 -15.64 19.61 -6.75
N TYR A 53 -14.71 20.57 -6.67
CA TYR A 53 -15.01 21.91 -6.18
C TYR A 53 -15.99 22.66 -7.09
N ALA A 54 -15.82 22.54 -8.41
CA ALA A 54 -16.73 23.10 -9.39
C ALA A 54 -18.15 22.53 -9.23
N ALA A 55 -18.31 21.23 -8.95
CA ALA A 55 -19.61 20.62 -8.68
C ALA A 55 -20.31 21.24 -7.47
N ILE A 56 -19.55 21.49 -6.39
CA ILE A 56 -20.07 22.15 -5.18
C ILE A 56 -20.50 23.58 -5.51
N SER A 57 -19.69 24.34 -6.26
CA SER A 57 -20.02 25.71 -6.67
C SER A 57 -21.25 25.79 -7.58
N ALA A 58 -21.48 24.77 -8.40
CA ALA A 58 -22.64 24.65 -9.27
C ALA A 58 -23.90 24.14 -8.55
N GLY A 59 -23.81 23.86 -7.24
CA GLY A 59 -24.93 23.37 -6.43
C GLY A 59 -25.35 21.93 -6.74
N VAL A 60 -24.49 21.13 -7.39
CA VAL A 60 -24.77 19.73 -7.72
C VAL A 60 -24.75 18.90 -6.44
N GLN A 61 -25.89 18.28 -6.11
CA GLN A 61 -26.01 17.44 -4.93
C GLN A 61 -25.66 15.98 -5.24
N PRO A 62 -24.96 15.29 -4.32
CA PRO A 62 -24.66 13.86 -4.46
C PRO A 62 -25.96 13.03 -4.37
N ILE A 63 -26.03 11.97 -5.18
CA ILE A 63 -27.18 11.08 -5.21
C ILE A 63 -27.20 10.27 -3.93
N GLY A 64 -28.30 10.33 -3.16
CA GLY A 64 -28.46 9.58 -1.91
C GLY A 64 -27.44 9.93 -0.82
N GLY A 65 -26.79 11.10 -0.91
CA GLY A 65 -25.72 11.50 0.02
C GLY A 65 -24.35 10.85 -0.26
N ASP A 66 -24.21 10.02 -1.30
CA ASP A 66 -22.94 9.40 -1.66
C ASP A 66 -22.04 10.38 -2.42
N ARG A 67 -21.02 10.90 -1.73
CA ARG A 67 -20.05 11.85 -2.27
C ARG A 67 -19.30 11.32 -3.49
N ASN A 68 -19.18 10.00 -3.66
CA ASN A 68 -18.51 9.40 -4.81
C ASN A 68 -19.26 9.64 -6.13
N THR A 69 -20.54 10.00 -6.07
CA THR A 69 -21.39 10.22 -7.25
C THR A 69 -21.32 11.65 -7.79
N ILE A 70 -20.63 12.56 -7.11
CA ILE A 70 -20.63 14.00 -7.45
C ILE A 70 -20.03 14.29 -8.83
N VAL A 71 -18.95 13.59 -9.20
CA VAL A 71 -18.27 13.78 -10.50
C VAL A 71 -19.11 13.20 -11.65
N PRO A 72 -19.61 11.95 -11.58
CA PRO A 72 -20.57 11.45 -12.56
C PRO A 72 -21.79 12.36 -12.72
N ARG A 73 -22.32 12.88 -11.62
CA ARG A 73 -23.51 13.73 -11.65
C ARG A 73 -23.24 15.10 -12.27
N LEU A 74 -22.06 15.67 -12.03
CA LEU A 74 -21.62 16.89 -12.70
C LEU A 74 -21.52 16.70 -14.22
N LEU A 75 -20.96 15.57 -14.68
CA LEU A 75 -20.84 15.30 -16.11
C LEU A 75 -22.20 15.16 -16.78
N ASP A 76 -23.16 14.55 -16.09
CA ASP A 76 -24.53 14.39 -16.58
C ASP A 76 -25.30 15.73 -16.63
N SER A 77 -25.04 16.66 -15.70
CA SER A 77 -25.70 17.97 -15.69
C SER A 77 -25.02 19.01 -16.60
N ALA A 78 -23.71 18.91 -16.82
CA ALA A 78 -22.94 19.89 -17.59
C ALA A 78 -22.88 19.60 -19.09
N PHE A 79 -23.11 18.37 -19.53
CA PHE A 79 -22.96 17.96 -20.93
C PHE A 79 -24.24 17.36 -21.52
N PRO A 80 -24.43 17.44 -22.86
CA PRO A 80 -25.46 16.69 -23.56
C PRO A 80 -25.34 15.16 -23.33
N ALA A 81 -26.48 14.46 -23.36
CA ALA A 81 -26.59 13.03 -23.04
C ALA A 81 -25.62 12.10 -23.80
N TRP A 82 -25.34 12.41 -25.07
CA TRP A 82 -24.42 11.59 -25.89
C TRP A 82 -22.97 11.69 -25.39
N SER A 83 -22.54 12.88 -24.95
CA SER A 83 -21.19 13.13 -24.44
C SER A 83 -21.03 12.71 -22.99
N SER A 84 -22.05 12.88 -22.15
CA SER A 84 -22.02 12.39 -20.76
C SER A 84 -21.94 10.87 -20.72
N GLY A 85 -22.70 10.17 -21.57
CA GLY A 85 -22.61 8.71 -21.73
C GLY A 85 -21.21 8.24 -22.13
N LEU A 86 -20.56 8.93 -23.08
CA LEU A 86 -19.19 8.63 -23.48
C LEU A 86 -18.18 8.87 -22.34
N ALA A 87 -18.32 9.97 -21.61
CA ALA A 87 -17.45 10.29 -20.47
C ALA A 87 -17.61 9.28 -19.33
N LEU A 88 -18.84 8.89 -19.00
CA LEU A 88 -19.12 7.87 -17.98
C LEU A 88 -18.58 6.50 -18.40
N ALA A 89 -18.71 6.12 -19.68
CA ALA A 89 -18.11 4.90 -20.21
C ALA A 89 -16.57 4.91 -20.09
N ALA A 90 -15.93 6.04 -20.40
CA ALA A 90 -14.49 6.21 -20.26
C ALA A 90 -14.02 6.06 -18.81
N ILE A 91 -14.76 6.62 -17.83
CA ILE A 91 -14.49 6.44 -16.40
C ILE A 91 -14.62 4.96 -16.02
N GLY A 92 -15.68 4.29 -16.47
CA GLY A 92 -15.91 2.88 -16.22
C GLY A 92 -14.78 1.99 -16.74
N VAL A 93 -14.36 2.17 -17.99
CA VAL A 93 -13.21 1.45 -18.57
C VAL A 93 -11.92 1.78 -17.83
N GLY A 94 -11.71 3.05 -17.48
CA GLY A 94 -10.54 3.52 -16.73
C GLY A 94 -10.42 2.86 -15.35
N ALA A 95 -11.53 2.63 -14.66
CA ALA A 95 -11.56 1.98 -13.35
C ALA A 95 -11.30 0.45 -13.43
N MET A 96 -11.64 -0.19 -14.54
CA MET A 96 -11.49 -1.65 -14.70
C MET A 96 -10.03 -2.09 -14.87
N VAL A 97 -9.18 -1.24 -15.47
CA VAL A 97 -7.79 -1.59 -15.76
C VAL A 97 -6.97 -1.82 -14.49
N PRO A 98 -6.92 -0.90 -13.50
CA PRO A 98 -6.20 -1.13 -12.24
C PRO A 98 -6.74 -2.33 -11.48
N ALA A 99 -8.06 -2.51 -11.42
CA ALA A 99 -8.69 -3.63 -10.71
C ALA A 99 -8.23 -4.99 -11.26
N ALA A 100 -8.15 -5.13 -12.58
CA ALA A 100 -7.68 -6.36 -13.22
C ALA A 100 -6.20 -6.65 -12.93
N ILE A 101 -5.34 -5.64 -13.05
CA ILE A 101 -3.89 -5.79 -12.83
C ILE A 101 -3.60 -6.13 -11.38
N MET A 102 -4.27 -5.48 -10.43
CA MET A 102 -4.13 -5.77 -9.00
C MET A 102 -4.57 -7.20 -8.67
N SER A 103 -5.69 -7.68 -9.23
CA SER A 103 -6.15 -9.06 -9.06
C SER A 103 -5.13 -10.08 -9.58
N ILE A 104 -4.52 -9.83 -10.75
CA ILE A 104 -3.47 -10.70 -11.29
C ILE A 104 -2.23 -10.68 -10.38
N GLY A 105 -1.84 -9.51 -9.88
CA GLY A 105 -0.73 -9.36 -8.94
C GLY A 105 -0.94 -10.18 -7.67
N SER A 106 -2.10 -10.09 -7.03
CA SER A 106 -2.44 -10.86 -5.84
C SER A 106 -2.44 -12.37 -6.09
N ALA A 107 -2.95 -12.81 -7.24
CA ALA A 107 -2.95 -14.22 -7.61
C ALA A 107 -1.54 -14.79 -7.83
N ASN A 108 -0.66 -14.00 -8.45
CA ASN A 108 0.74 -14.36 -8.62
C ASN A 108 1.49 -14.41 -7.29
N LEU A 109 1.23 -13.47 -6.38
CA LEU A 109 1.79 -13.47 -5.03
C LEU A 109 1.38 -14.75 -4.28
N PHE A 110 0.08 -15.07 -4.28
CA PHE A 110 -0.42 -16.30 -3.66
C PHE A 110 0.22 -17.55 -4.26
N THR A 111 0.30 -17.64 -5.59
CA THR A 111 0.81 -18.83 -6.26
C THR A 111 2.31 -19.03 -6.03
N ARG A 112 3.09 -17.95 -6.06
CA ARG A 112 4.56 -18.03 -5.95
C ARG A 112 5.05 -18.09 -4.51
N ASP A 113 4.42 -17.36 -3.59
CA ASP A 113 4.92 -17.23 -2.21
C ASP A 113 4.21 -18.18 -1.23
N ILE A 114 2.97 -18.57 -1.52
CA ILE A 114 2.21 -19.49 -0.66
C ILE A 114 2.15 -20.89 -1.29
N TYR A 115 1.58 -21.01 -2.49
CA TYR A 115 1.33 -22.32 -3.08
C TYR A 115 2.62 -23.07 -3.41
N ARG A 116 3.60 -22.42 -4.05
CA ARG A 116 4.87 -23.08 -4.38
C ARG A 116 5.69 -23.38 -3.13
N VAL A 117 5.80 -22.44 -2.20
CA VAL A 117 6.68 -22.61 -1.03
C VAL A 117 6.13 -23.64 -0.03
N PHE A 118 4.84 -23.58 0.30
CA PHE A 118 4.28 -24.36 1.41
C PHE A 118 3.44 -25.56 0.97
N ILE A 119 2.85 -25.54 -0.22
CA ILE A 119 1.93 -26.59 -0.67
C ILE A 119 2.63 -27.56 -1.63
N ARG A 120 3.27 -27.05 -2.68
CA ARG A 120 3.98 -27.87 -3.68
C ARG A 120 5.22 -27.15 -4.26
N PRO A 121 6.41 -27.42 -3.72
CA PRO A 121 7.69 -26.87 -4.20
C PRO A 121 8.01 -27.19 -5.66
N ASP A 122 7.62 -28.37 -6.12
CA ASP A 122 7.95 -28.89 -7.46
C ASP A 122 6.83 -28.66 -8.50
N ALA A 123 6.02 -27.62 -8.31
CA ALA A 123 4.94 -27.32 -9.25
C ALA A 123 5.50 -26.92 -10.64
N THR A 124 4.95 -27.54 -11.70
CA THR A 124 5.32 -27.16 -13.08
C THR A 124 4.73 -25.80 -13.46
N PRO A 125 5.37 -25.04 -14.37
CA PRO A 125 4.90 -23.69 -14.76
C PRO A 125 3.46 -23.67 -15.29
N ALA A 126 3.06 -24.71 -16.03
CA ALA A 126 1.69 -24.82 -16.54
C ALA A 126 0.65 -24.98 -15.41
N ARG A 127 1.04 -25.63 -14.31
CA ARG A 127 0.17 -25.82 -13.14
C ARG A 127 0.12 -24.56 -12.28
N GLU A 128 1.25 -23.86 -12.11
CA GLU A 128 1.28 -22.54 -11.49
C GLU A 128 0.36 -21.56 -12.22
N ALA A 129 0.40 -21.52 -13.56
CA ALA A 129 -0.49 -20.66 -14.34
C ALA A 129 -1.98 -20.99 -14.13
N ARG A 130 -2.34 -22.27 -14.02
CA ARG A 130 -3.73 -22.68 -13.72
C ARG A 130 -4.14 -22.25 -12.31
N VAL A 131 -3.28 -22.46 -11.32
CA VAL A 131 -3.54 -22.06 -9.93
C VAL A 131 -3.65 -20.54 -9.80
N SER A 132 -2.80 -19.78 -10.47
CA SER A 132 -2.88 -18.31 -10.51
C SER A 132 -4.18 -17.85 -11.17
N ARG A 133 -4.63 -18.47 -12.26
CA ARG A 133 -5.95 -18.15 -12.85
C ARG A 133 -7.11 -18.41 -11.90
N THR A 134 -7.11 -19.56 -11.21
CA THR A 134 -8.14 -19.86 -10.21
C THR A 134 -8.09 -18.90 -9.03
N ALA A 135 -6.89 -18.57 -8.54
CA ALA A 135 -6.69 -17.62 -7.45
C ALA A 135 -7.18 -16.22 -7.86
N SER A 136 -6.87 -15.75 -9.07
CA SER A 136 -7.37 -14.46 -9.57
C SER A 136 -8.90 -14.44 -9.66
N LEU A 137 -9.51 -15.53 -10.13
CA LEU A 137 -10.97 -15.65 -10.17
C LEU A 137 -11.57 -15.60 -8.76
N THR A 138 -11.01 -16.35 -7.80
CA THR A 138 -11.42 -16.31 -6.40
C THR A 138 -11.27 -14.93 -5.79
N THR A 139 -10.17 -14.21 -6.07
CA THR A 139 -9.99 -12.82 -5.61
C THR A 139 -11.05 -11.88 -6.18
N LYS A 140 -11.40 -12.01 -7.47
CA LYS A 140 -12.45 -11.19 -8.10
C LYS A 140 -13.83 -11.46 -7.49
N LEU A 141 -14.17 -12.73 -7.29
CA LEU A 141 -15.43 -13.12 -6.63
C LEU A 141 -15.49 -12.65 -5.18
N GLY A 142 -14.39 -12.78 -4.44
CA GLY A 142 -14.27 -12.25 -3.08
C GLY A 142 -14.43 -10.74 -3.03
N ALA A 143 -13.81 -10.01 -3.97
CA ALA A 143 -13.97 -8.55 -4.07
C ALA A 143 -15.42 -8.15 -4.38
N LEU A 144 -16.09 -8.86 -5.29
CA LEU A 144 -17.52 -8.66 -5.58
C LEU A 144 -18.40 -8.90 -4.35
N LEU A 145 -18.14 -9.96 -3.60
CA LEU A 145 -18.86 -10.26 -2.36
C LEU A 145 -18.62 -9.18 -1.30
N VAL A 146 -17.39 -8.67 -1.18
CA VAL A 146 -17.09 -7.55 -0.29
C VAL A 146 -17.84 -6.28 -0.72
N ILE A 147 -17.86 -5.94 -2.01
CA ILE A 147 -18.59 -4.76 -2.50
C ILE A 147 -20.11 -4.92 -2.32
N ALA A 148 -20.65 -6.16 -2.43
CA ALA A 148 -22.06 -6.42 -2.20
C ALA A 148 -22.48 -6.30 -0.72
N LEU A 149 -21.56 -6.64 0.20
CA LEU A 149 -21.83 -6.65 1.64
C LEU A 149 -21.38 -5.38 2.38
N PHE A 150 -20.47 -4.60 1.80
CA PHE A 150 -19.86 -3.43 2.43
C PHE A 150 -20.03 -2.17 1.56
N ASN A 151 -20.06 -0.99 2.20
CA ASN A 151 -20.19 0.28 1.49
C ASN A 151 -18.90 0.68 0.77
N THR A 152 -19.00 1.54 -0.25
CA THR A 152 -17.84 2.07 -1.01
C THR A 152 -16.82 2.76 -0.11
N GLN A 153 -17.28 3.44 0.95
CA GLN A 153 -16.42 4.10 1.93
C GLN A 153 -15.49 3.11 2.64
N PHE A 154 -15.98 1.92 2.97
CA PHE A 154 -15.16 0.87 3.58
C PHE A 154 -14.01 0.43 2.67
N ALA A 155 -14.20 0.41 1.36
CA ALA A 155 -13.11 0.09 0.43
C ALA A 155 -12.01 1.15 0.45
N ILE A 156 -12.38 2.44 0.54
CA ILE A 156 -11.44 3.56 0.69
C ILE A 156 -10.69 3.43 2.03
N ASP A 157 -11.41 3.17 3.11
CA ASP A 157 -10.82 3.03 4.44
C ASP A 157 -9.85 1.84 4.50
N MET A 158 -10.22 0.69 3.91
CA MET A 158 -9.36 -0.49 3.79
C MET A 158 -8.11 -0.24 2.93
N GLN A 159 -8.22 0.58 1.88
CA GLN A 159 -7.05 0.99 1.10
C GLN A 159 -6.08 1.83 1.93
N LEU A 160 -6.60 2.76 2.74
CA LEU A 160 -5.80 3.58 3.65
C LEU A 160 -5.12 2.70 4.72
N VAL A 161 -5.85 1.73 5.27
CA VAL A 161 -5.32 0.71 6.18
C VAL A 161 -4.19 -0.07 5.53
N GLY A 162 -4.40 -0.58 4.32
CA GLY A 162 -3.38 -1.29 3.55
C GLY A 162 -2.13 -0.41 3.32
N GLY A 163 -2.32 0.88 3.05
CA GLY A 163 -1.24 1.85 2.94
C GLY A 163 -0.40 1.98 4.21
N VAL A 164 -1.04 2.05 5.39
CA VAL A 164 -0.36 2.05 6.69
C VAL A 164 0.47 0.77 6.87
N LEU A 165 -0.10 -0.40 6.57
CA LEU A 165 0.60 -1.68 6.73
C LEU A 165 1.83 -1.78 5.82
N ILE A 166 1.69 -1.40 4.55
CA ILE A 166 2.78 -1.48 3.58
C ILE A 166 3.89 -0.48 3.91
N LEU A 167 3.54 0.70 4.43
CA LEU A 167 4.53 1.69 4.87
C LEU A 167 5.53 1.12 5.89
N GLN A 168 5.11 0.15 6.70
CA GLN A 168 5.98 -0.45 7.72
C GLN A 168 7.05 -1.36 7.14
N THR A 169 6.92 -1.75 5.88
CA THR A 169 7.97 -2.48 5.16
C THR A 169 9.09 -1.57 4.66
N LEU A 170 8.85 -0.25 4.56
CA LEU A 170 9.84 0.71 4.04
C LEU A 170 11.18 0.67 4.78
N PRO A 171 11.26 0.65 6.12
CA PRO A 171 12.55 0.57 6.82
C PRO A 171 13.33 -0.70 6.45
N ALA A 172 12.65 -1.84 6.31
CA ALA A 172 13.28 -3.09 5.91
C ALA A 172 13.89 -3.00 4.51
N PHE A 173 13.17 -2.43 3.54
CA PHE A 173 13.68 -2.22 2.19
C PHE A 173 14.77 -1.14 2.15
N ALA A 174 14.50 0.06 2.66
CA ALA A 174 15.39 1.20 2.56
C ALA A 174 16.71 0.98 3.34
N LEU A 175 16.64 0.44 4.56
CA LEU A 175 17.84 0.17 5.35
C LEU A 175 18.53 -1.10 4.86
N GLY A 176 17.78 -2.15 4.49
CA GLY A 176 18.36 -3.40 3.97
C GLY A 176 19.11 -3.22 2.65
N LEU A 177 18.63 -2.36 1.76
CA LEU A 177 19.28 -2.07 0.47
C LEU A 177 20.43 -1.07 0.61
N ARG A 178 20.32 -0.07 1.50
CA ARG A 178 21.29 1.04 1.59
C ARG A 178 22.38 0.81 2.63
N SER A 179 22.14 0.02 3.66
CA SER A 179 23.08 -0.12 4.77
C SER A 179 23.06 -1.52 5.39
N ALA A 180 24.19 -2.24 5.30
CA ALA A 180 24.40 -3.50 6.01
C ALA A 180 24.50 -3.33 7.54
N TRP A 181 24.33 -2.11 8.06
CA TRP A 181 24.39 -1.82 9.49
C TRP A 181 23.20 -2.37 10.26
N ALA A 182 22.03 -2.52 9.63
CA ALA A 182 20.83 -2.99 10.32
C ALA A 182 20.85 -4.52 10.47
N HIS A 183 20.75 -5.00 11.72
CA HIS A 183 20.70 -6.44 11.98
C HIS A 183 19.35 -7.03 11.51
N ARG A 184 19.34 -8.16 10.80
CA ARG A 184 18.12 -8.80 10.26
C ARG A 184 16.97 -8.95 11.28
N TRP A 185 17.30 -9.32 12.51
CA TRP A 185 16.32 -9.47 13.59
C TRP A 185 15.85 -8.13 14.19
N ALA A 186 16.66 -7.07 14.09
CA ALA A 186 16.24 -5.72 14.47
C ALA A 186 15.21 -5.16 13.48
N LEU A 187 15.43 -5.40 12.19
CA LEU A 187 14.48 -5.04 11.13
C LEU A 187 13.16 -5.80 11.26
N ALA A 188 13.22 -7.11 11.53
CA ALA A 188 12.01 -7.91 11.79
C ALA A 188 11.26 -7.44 13.05
N GLY A 189 11.99 -7.12 14.13
CA GLY A 189 11.39 -6.58 15.35
C GLY A 189 10.75 -5.21 15.14
N GLY A 190 11.41 -4.32 14.38
CA GLY A 190 10.86 -3.02 14.00
C GLY A 190 9.61 -3.14 13.14
N LEU A 191 9.61 -4.04 12.15
CA LEU A 191 8.44 -4.34 11.33
C LEU A 191 7.25 -4.80 12.19
N VAL A 192 7.45 -5.79 13.06
CA VAL A 192 6.38 -6.31 13.91
C VAL A 192 5.87 -5.23 14.87
N ALA A 193 6.76 -4.47 15.52
CA ALA A 193 6.37 -3.38 16.40
C ALA A 193 5.57 -2.30 15.64
N GLY A 194 6.05 -1.91 14.46
CA GLY A 194 5.37 -0.96 13.60
C GLY A 194 4.00 -1.43 13.13
N LEU A 195 3.85 -2.71 12.80
CA LEU A 195 2.56 -3.30 12.42
C LEU A 195 1.59 -3.35 13.58
N ILE A 196 2.03 -3.78 14.77
CA ILE A 196 1.19 -3.84 15.97
C ILE A 196 0.75 -2.43 16.36
N THR A 197 1.68 -1.47 16.46
CA THR A 197 1.32 -0.09 16.81
C THR A 197 0.41 0.54 15.76
N GLY A 198 0.69 0.34 14.48
CA GLY A 198 -0.16 0.82 13.39
C GLY A 198 -1.58 0.25 13.50
N LEU A 199 -1.71 -1.06 13.73
CA LEU A 199 -3.01 -1.72 13.86
C LEU A 199 -3.78 -1.24 15.10
N LEU A 200 -3.09 -1.06 16.24
CA LEU A 200 -3.70 -0.53 17.46
C LEU A 200 -4.19 0.90 17.29
N MET A 201 -3.41 1.77 16.64
CA MET A 201 -3.83 3.13 16.33
C MET A 201 -5.04 3.14 15.40
N LEU A 202 -5.04 2.29 14.37
CA LEU A 202 -6.12 2.17 13.41
C LEU A 202 -7.41 1.61 14.02
N TYR A 203 -7.27 0.67 14.96
CA TYR A 203 -8.37 0.13 15.74
C TYR A 203 -9.04 1.21 16.58
N GLN A 204 -8.28 2.20 17.08
CA GLN A 204 -8.82 3.32 17.86
C GLN A 204 -9.53 4.38 17.01
N ILE A 205 -9.49 4.30 15.68
CA ILE A 205 -10.11 5.32 14.80
C ILE A 205 -11.55 4.90 14.50
N PRO A 206 -12.57 5.62 15.01
CA PRO A 206 -13.94 5.39 14.64
C PRO A 206 -14.23 5.89 13.23
N GLN A 207 -15.08 5.16 12.50
CA GLN A 207 -15.61 5.59 11.22
C GLN A 207 -16.75 6.58 11.47
N LEU A 208 -16.51 7.83 11.11
CA LEU A 208 -17.49 8.91 11.21
C LEU A 208 -18.27 9.03 9.90
N GLY A 209 -19.57 9.21 10.00
CA GLY A 209 -20.48 9.48 8.87
C GLY A 209 -21.72 10.25 9.31
N GLY A 210 -22.74 10.30 8.45
CA GLY A 210 -23.95 11.11 8.65
C GLY A 210 -23.86 12.52 8.07
N ALA A 211 -25.01 13.19 7.88
CA ALA A 211 -25.10 14.53 7.30
C ALA A 211 -24.28 15.59 8.07
N ASP A 212 -24.06 15.35 9.36
CA ASP A 212 -23.30 16.23 10.27
C ASP A 212 -21.82 15.84 10.41
N GLY A 213 -21.36 14.73 9.80
CA GLY A 213 -19.97 14.27 9.87
C GLY A 213 -19.51 13.75 11.24
N HIS A 214 -20.42 13.62 12.22
CA HIS A 214 -20.13 13.25 13.61
C HIS A 214 -20.79 11.95 14.11
N THR A 215 -21.59 11.25 13.29
CA THR A 215 -22.21 9.99 13.73
C THR A 215 -21.23 8.84 13.55
N VAL A 216 -21.05 8.02 14.58
CA VAL A 216 -20.15 6.85 14.52
C VAL A 216 -20.85 5.73 13.77
N LEU A 217 -20.48 5.49 12.52
CA LEU A 217 -20.98 4.39 11.71
C LEU A 217 -20.35 3.05 12.12
N ARG A 218 -19.06 3.07 12.52
CA ARG A 218 -18.33 1.92 13.06
C ARG A 218 -17.29 2.38 14.08
N ALA A 219 -17.08 1.59 15.13
CA ALA A 219 -16.17 1.96 16.22
C ALA A 219 -14.67 1.86 15.86
N HIS A 220 -14.30 1.14 14.81
CA HIS A 220 -12.91 0.80 14.48
C HIS A 220 -12.64 0.87 12.98
N PHE A 221 -11.39 1.13 12.58
CA PHE A 221 -10.92 1.19 11.19
C PHE A 221 -11.59 2.27 10.33
N GLY A 222 -11.89 3.42 10.91
CA GLY A 222 -12.56 4.53 10.23
C GLY A 222 -11.70 5.42 9.33
N GLY A 223 -10.42 5.09 9.16
CA GLY A 223 -9.49 5.87 8.34
C GLY A 223 -8.06 5.73 8.81
N SER A 224 -7.19 6.66 8.38
CA SER A 224 -5.76 6.67 8.68
C SER A 224 -5.30 7.87 9.50
N ALA A 225 -6.20 8.78 9.84
CA ALA A 225 -5.91 9.97 10.63
C ALA A 225 -6.17 9.69 12.11
N TRP A 226 -5.11 9.62 12.92
CA TRP A 226 -5.20 9.36 14.35
C TRP A 226 -5.24 10.69 15.13
N PRO A 227 -6.29 10.95 15.95
CA PRO A 227 -6.45 12.21 16.67
C PRO A 227 -5.33 12.44 17.71
N LEU A 228 -4.75 13.65 17.74
CA LEU A 228 -3.73 14.01 18.75
C LEU A 228 -4.29 14.16 20.16
N SER A 229 -5.62 14.19 20.31
CA SER A 229 -6.28 14.14 21.62
C SER A 229 -5.91 12.88 22.42
N HIS A 230 -5.60 11.76 21.74
CA HIS A 230 -5.13 10.53 22.40
C HIS A 230 -3.69 10.65 22.95
N LEU A 231 -2.91 11.64 22.52
CA LEU A 231 -1.60 12.00 23.06
C LEU A 231 -1.66 13.01 24.21
N GLY A 232 -2.87 13.39 24.67
CA GLY A 232 -3.06 14.41 25.70
C GLY A 232 -2.92 15.85 25.20
N LEU A 233 -2.83 16.05 23.88
CA LEU A 233 -2.84 17.36 23.25
C LEU A 233 -4.29 17.71 22.89
N HIS A 234 -4.89 18.68 23.57
CA HIS A 234 -6.23 19.20 23.27
C HIS A 234 -6.23 20.01 21.97
N THR A 235 -5.98 19.35 20.85
CA THR A 235 -5.93 19.96 19.52
C THR A 235 -6.73 19.09 18.56
N SER A 236 -7.49 19.74 17.68
CA SER A 236 -8.30 19.09 16.63
C SER A 236 -7.48 18.46 15.50
N ALA A 237 -6.15 18.45 15.63
CA ALA A 237 -5.23 17.95 14.62
C ALA A 237 -5.17 16.41 14.69
N ALA A 238 -5.17 15.77 13.53
CA ALA A 238 -4.93 14.34 13.40
C ALA A 238 -3.63 14.12 12.62
N VAL A 239 -2.85 13.14 13.03
CA VAL A 239 -1.63 12.75 12.31
C VAL A 239 -1.86 11.41 11.64
N TYR A 240 -1.29 11.24 10.45
CA TYR A 240 -1.37 9.98 9.73
C TYR A 240 -0.75 8.85 10.57
N ALA A 241 -1.57 7.86 10.95
CA ALA A 241 -1.21 6.76 11.84
C ALA A 241 0.01 5.98 11.32
N GLY A 242 0.16 5.88 10.00
CA GLY A 242 1.32 5.24 9.39
C GLY A 242 2.63 5.93 9.70
N VAL A 243 2.67 7.27 9.77
CA VAL A 243 3.90 8.01 10.11
C VAL A 243 4.29 7.74 11.57
N LEU A 244 3.33 7.77 12.49
CA LEU A 244 3.59 7.48 13.91
C LEU A 244 4.07 6.04 14.10
N ALA A 245 3.39 5.08 13.46
CA ALA A 245 3.79 3.69 13.50
C ALA A 245 5.19 3.48 12.89
N LEU A 246 5.52 4.20 11.81
CA LEU A 246 6.82 4.16 11.16
C LEU A 246 7.93 4.68 12.08
N VAL A 247 7.66 5.75 12.85
CA VAL A 247 8.59 6.24 13.87
C VAL A 247 8.88 5.15 14.90
N VAL A 248 7.84 4.45 15.40
CA VAL A 248 8.03 3.34 16.34
C VAL A 248 8.87 2.21 15.72
N ASN A 249 8.60 1.84 14.47
CA ASN A 249 9.39 0.85 13.73
C ASN A 249 10.87 1.24 13.66
N LEU A 250 11.15 2.49 13.27
CA LEU A 250 12.53 3.00 13.17
C LEU A 250 13.23 3.04 14.53
N VAL A 251 12.54 3.48 15.58
CA VAL A 251 13.10 3.51 16.94
C VAL A 251 13.47 2.10 17.40
N VAL A 252 12.57 1.13 17.25
CA VAL A 252 12.84 -0.27 17.60
C VAL A 252 14.01 -0.83 16.80
N THR A 253 14.06 -0.53 15.49
CA THR A 253 15.15 -0.97 14.60
C THR A 253 16.49 -0.41 15.05
N VAL A 254 16.56 0.91 15.31
CA VAL A 254 17.80 1.61 15.69
C VAL A 254 18.29 1.16 17.05
N VAL A 255 17.40 0.96 18.03
CA VAL A 255 17.76 0.53 19.39
C VAL A 255 18.14 -0.95 19.43
N ALA A 256 17.42 -1.82 18.73
CA ALA A 256 17.69 -3.26 18.74
C ALA A 256 18.97 -3.64 17.97
N THR A 257 19.33 -2.88 16.94
CA THR A 257 20.52 -3.13 16.10
C THR A 257 21.84 -3.23 16.89
N PRO A 258 22.24 -2.25 17.73
CA PRO A 258 23.48 -2.34 18.51
C PRO A 258 23.42 -3.44 19.57
N VAL A 259 22.26 -3.67 20.19
CA VAL A 259 22.08 -4.73 21.21
C VAL A 259 22.30 -6.11 20.59
N LEU A 260 21.72 -6.35 19.41
CA LEU A 260 21.82 -7.63 18.71
C LEU A 260 23.22 -7.86 18.11
N HIS A 261 23.88 -6.81 17.61
CA HIS A 261 25.29 -6.90 17.20
C HIS A 261 26.21 -7.29 18.36
N ARG A 262 26.03 -6.68 19.55
CA ARG A 262 26.81 -7.03 20.75
C ARG A 262 26.58 -8.48 21.18
N ARG A 263 25.35 -8.99 21.10
CA ARG A 263 25.03 -10.40 21.41
C ARG A 263 25.60 -11.38 20.38
N ALA A 264 25.55 -11.04 19.09
CA ALA A 264 26.11 -11.86 18.02
C ALA A 264 27.64 -11.97 18.12
N ALA A 265 28.33 -10.87 18.45
CA ALA A 265 29.77 -10.86 18.68
C ALA A 265 30.17 -11.75 19.87
N ARG A 266 29.44 -11.69 20.99
CA ARG A 266 29.68 -12.55 22.16
C ARG A 266 29.53 -14.04 21.86
N ARG A 267 28.54 -14.43 21.04
CA ARG A 267 28.34 -15.83 20.63
C ARG A 267 29.44 -16.37 19.71
N ARG A 268 30.08 -15.51 18.91
CA ARG A 268 31.23 -15.90 18.08
C ARG A 268 32.53 -16.04 18.90
N GLY A 269 32.68 -15.24 19.96
CA GLY A 269 33.83 -15.34 20.87
C GLY A 269 33.83 -16.56 21.78
N SER A 270 32.67 -17.19 22.01
CA SER A 270 32.53 -18.38 22.86
C SER A 270 32.68 -19.72 22.13
N GLY A 271 32.92 -19.71 20.81
CA GLY A 271 33.04 -20.91 19.97
C GLY A 271 34.43 -21.08 19.34
N GLY A 272 35.49 -20.82 20.11
CA GLY A 272 36.87 -20.95 19.64
C GLY A 272 37.32 -22.40 19.52
N THR A 273 37.19 -22.99 18.33
CA THR A 273 38.11 -24.04 17.87
C THR A 273 39.06 -23.40 16.86
N PRO A 274 40.38 -23.36 17.12
CA PRO A 274 41.33 -22.79 16.16
C PRO A 274 41.45 -23.70 14.92
N PRO A 275 41.79 -23.14 13.74
CA PRO A 275 41.99 -23.94 12.54
C PRO A 275 43.20 -24.85 12.73
N ARG A 276 43.00 -26.16 12.55
CA ARG A 276 44.07 -27.15 12.50
C ARG A 276 44.90 -26.87 11.24
N SER A 277 46.10 -26.36 11.43
CA SER A 277 47.09 -26.18 10.36
C SER A 277 47.79 -27.51 10.10
N ASP A 278 47.21 -28.35 9.24
CA ASP A 278 47.94 -29.47 8.65
C ASP A 278 48.34 -29.07 7.22
N ARG A 279 49.59 -28.63 7.08
CA ARG A 279 50.34 -28.67 5.82
C ARG A 279 51.20 -29.94 5.84
N PRO A 280 51.31 -30.68 4.73
CA PRO A 280 52.61 -31.16 4.27
C PRO A 280 53.35 -30.05 3.50
#